data_AF-A0A1Z9H411-F1
#
_entry.id   AF-A0A1Z9H411-F1
#
_cell.length_a   1.000
_cell.length_b   1.000
_cell.length_c   1.000
_cell.angle_alpha   90.00
_cell.angle_beta   90.00
_cell.angle_gamma   90.00
#
_symmetry.space_group_name_H-M   'P 1'
#
loop_
_entity.id
_entity.type
_entity.pdbx_description
1 polymer ?
#
loop_
_entity_poly.entity_id
_entity_poly.type
_entity_poly.pdbx_seq_one_letter_code
_entity_poly.pdbx_strand_id
1 'polypeptide(L)'
;MNRIKELIFFIETFSVVVGRSFAWCIVILILGTCFEVFMRYGFGNPTSWAFDMSYMLYGTIFMMAGAYTLARGGHVRGDFVYRRWK
;
A
#
# COMPACT_ATOMS: atom_id res chain seq x y z
N MET A 1 -19.98 22.89 -15.93
CA MET A 1 -18.50 22.86 -15.82
C MET A 1 -18.00 22.73 -14.38
N ASN A 2 -18.59 23.41 -13.39
CA ASN A 2 -18.15 23.32 -11.97
C ASN A 2 -18.35 21.95 -11.32
N ARG A 3 -19.50 21.28 -11.55
CA ARG A 3 -19.76 19.95 -10.95
C ARG A 3 -18.75 18.85 -11.35
N ILE A 4 -18.22 18.90 -12.58
CA ILE A 4 -17.23 17.93 -13.05
C ILE A 4 -15.90 18.15 -12.32
N LYS A 5 -15.50 19.41 -12.12
CA LYS A 5 -14.28 19.76 -11.39
C LYS A 5 -14.38 19.36 -9.91
N GLU A 6 -15.53 19.59 -9.28
CA GLU A 6 -15.80 19.16 -7.91
C GLU A 6 -15.72 17.63 -7.76
N LEU A 7 -16.29 16.88 -8.72
CA LEU A 7 -16.21 15.41 -8.71
C LEU A 7 -14.76 14.93 -8.81
N ILE A 8 -13.97 15.50 -9.72
CA ILE A 8 -12.56 15.13 -9.90
C ILE A 8 -11.78 15.40 -8.62
N PHE A 9 -11.92 16.59 -8.03
CA PHE A 9 -11.25 16.95 -6.78
C PHE A 9 -11.65 16.03 -5.62
N PHE A 10 -12.92 15.65 -5.55
CA PHE A 10 -13.41 14.69 -4.56
C PHE A 10 -12.73 13.32 -4.73
N ILE A 11 -12.68 12.80 -5.96
CA ILE A 11 -12.06 11.51 -6.27
C ILE A 11 -10.56 11.55 -5.95
N GLU A 12 -9.85 12.59 -6.36
CA GLU A 12 -8.41 12.74 -6.07
C GLU A 12 -8.15 12.77 -4.56
N THR A 13 -8.92 13.57 -3.82
CA THR A 13 -8.79 13.69 -2.37
C THR A 13 -9.10 12.35 -1.69
N PHE A 14 -10.16 11.67 -2.12
CA PHE A 14 -10.53 10.36 -1.62
C PHE A 14 -9.41 9.34 -1.84
N SER A 15 -8.86 9.24 -3.05
CA SER A 15 -7.74 8.34 -3.36
C SER A 15 -6.50 8.61 -2.50
N VAL A 16 -6.18 9.89 -2.26
CA VAL A 16 -5.05 10.28 -1.40
C VAL A 16 -5.28 9.88 0.06
N VAL A 17 -6.48 10.13 0.59
CA VAL A 17 -6.83 9.78 1.97
C VAL A 17 -6.78 8.27 2.17
N VAL A 18 -7.40 7.51 1.26
CA VAL A 18 -7.42 6.05 1.34
C VAL A 18 -5.99 5.49 1.26
N GLY A 19 -5.18 5.92 0.29
CA GLY A 19 -3.79 5.45 0.17
C GLY A 19 -2.95 5.76 1.41
N ARG A 20 -3.14 6.94 2.03
CA ARG A 20 -2.45 7.32 3.28
C ARG A 20 -2.93 6.50 4.48
N SER A 21 -4.20 6.13 4.55
CA SER A 21 -4.73 5.25 5.59
C SER A 21 -4.12 3.85 5.50
N PHE A 22 -4.04 3.27 4.29
CA PHE A 22 -3.43 1.95 4.09
C PHE A 22 -1.92 1.93 4.32
N ALA A 23 -1.24 3.08 4.23
CA ALA A 23 0.17 3.16 4.61
C ALA A 23 0.40 2.74 6.07
N TRP A 24 -0.58 2.89 6.97
CA TRP A 24 -0.48 2.45 8.36
C TRP A 24 -0.46 0.92 8.52
N CYS A 25 -0.93 0.16 7.54
CA CYS A 25 -0.83 -1.30 7.55
C CYS A 25 0.62 -1.78 7.68
N ILE A 26 1.61 -1.01 7.21
CA ILE A 26 3.03 -1.38 7.37
C ILE A 26 3.45 -1.41 8.83
N VAL A 27 2.93 -0.48 9.64
CA VAL A 27 3.24 -0.42 11.08
C VAL A 27 2.67 -1.65 11.77
N ILE A 28 1.42 -2.02 11.43
CA ILE A 28 0.79 -3.24 11.96
C ILE A 28 1.58 -4.48 11.54
N LEU A 29 2.01 -4.57 10.28
CA LEU A 29 2.80 -5.68 9.76
C LEU A 29 4.15 -5.81 10.48
N ILE A 30 4.86 -4.70 10.70
CA ILE A 30 6.13 -4.68 11.43
C ILE A 30 5.92 -5.16 12.86
N LEU A 31 4.94 -4.58 13.58
CA LEU A 31 4.66 -4.96 14.96
C LEU A 31 4.23 -6.42 15.09
N GLY A 32 3.36 -6.90 14.20
CA GLY A 32 2.92 -8.30 14.16
C GLY A 32 4.07 -9.27 13.89
N THR A 33 4.98 -8.91 12.99
CA THR A 33 6.16 -9.72 12.66
C THR A 33 7.16 -9.74 13.82
N CYS A 34 7.43 -8.59 14.45
CA CYS A 34 8.27 -8.51 15.65
C CYS A 34 7.68 -9.33 16.80
N PHE A 35 6.37 -9.27 17.00
CA PHE A 35 5.66 -10.07 17.99
C PHE A 35 5.80 -11.57 17.72
N GLU A 36 5.60 -12.01 16.49
CA GLU A 36 5.77 -13.43 16.13
C GLU A 36 7.21 -13.91 16.35
N VAL A 37 8.21 -13.10 15.97
CA VAL A 37 9.63 -13.42 16.21
C VAL A 37 9.88 -13.55 17.72
N PHE A 38 9.34 -12.65 18.53
CA PHE A 38 9.49 -12.73 19.98
C PHE A 38 8.80 -13.94 20.59
N MET A 39 7.59 -14.27 20.15
CA MET A 39 6.85 -15.45 20.60
C MET A 39 7.55 -16.76 20.22
N ARG A 40 8.04 -16.84 18.99
CA ARG A 40 8.71 -18.02 18.45
C ARG A 40 10.07 -18.26 19.10
N TYR A 41 10.91 -17.24 19.22
CA TYR A 41 12.28 -17.40 19.69
C TYR A 41 12.46 -17.09 21.19
N GLY A 42 11.64 -16.20 21.75
CA GLY A 42 11.67 -15.87 23.18
C GLY A 42 10.87 -16.84 24.04
N PHE A 43 9.69 -17.25 23.59
CA PHE A 43 8.79 -18.13 24.35
C PHE A 43 8.64 -19.54 23.77
N GLY A 44 9.22 -19.83 22.59
CA GLY A 44 9.08 -21.14 21.95
C GLY A 44 7.66 -21.47 21.48
N ASN A 45 6.77 -20.48 21.39
CA ASN A 45 5.35 -20.69 21.08
C ASN A 45 4.96 -19.91 19.80
N PRO A 46 5.14 -20.49 18.61
CA PRO A 46 4.83 -19.82 17.35
C PRO A 46 3.32 -19.63 17.18
N THR A 47 2.91 -18.48 16.64
CA THR A 47 1.49 -18.22 16.37
C THR A 47 1.09 -18.71 14.98
N SER A 48 -0.04 -19.41 14.89
CA SER A 48 -0.53 -20.00 13.64
C SER A 48 -0.98 -18.97 12.61
N TRP A 49 -1.46 -17.81 13.06
CA TRP A 49 -2.05 -16.76 12.21
C TRP A 49 -1.02 -15.74 11.69
N ALA A 50 0.22 -15.73 12.19
CA ALA A 50 1.20 -14.72 11.81
C ALA A 50 1.51 -14.72 10.31
N PHE A 51 1.58 -15.91 9.71
CA PHE A 51 1.82 -16.04 8.27
C PHE A 51 0.68 -15.40 7.46
N ASP A 52 -0.57 -15.79 7.71
CA ASP A 52 -1.73 -15.28 7.00
C ASP A 52 -1.89 -13.77 7.16
N MET A 53 -1.68 -13.26 8.38
CA MET A 53 -1.71 -11.83 8.67
C MET A 53 -0.67 -11.08 7.83
N SER A 54 0.59 -11.52 7.86
CA SER A 54 1.67 -10.87 7.12
C SER A 54 1.43 -10.91 5.61
N TYR A 55 0.97 -12.05 5.08
CA TYR A 55 0.70 -12.23 3.65
C TYR A 55 -0.40 -11.27 3.16
N MET A 56 -1.52 -11.19 3.90
CA MET A 56 -2.65 -10.33 3.52
C MET A 56 -2.30 -8.84 3.65
N LEU A 57 -1.64 -8.44 4.74
CA LEU A 57 -1.23 -7.04 4.93
C LEU A 57 -0.22 -6.61 3.87
N TYR A 58 0.75 -7.47 3.54
CA TYR A 58 1.76 -7.16 2.53
C TYR A 58 1.13 -6.99 1.14
N GLY A 59 0.24 -7.91 0.74
CA GLY A 59 -0.50 -7.80 -0.53
C GLY A 59 -1.38 -6.55 -0.59
N THR A 60 -2.03 -6.22 0.52
CA THR A 60 -2.86 -5.00 0.63
C THR A 60 -2.02 -3.73 0.43
N ILE A 61 -0.87 -3.63 1.11
CA ILE A 61 0.04 -2.48 0.99
C ILE A 61 0.55 -2.36 -0.45
N PHE A 62 0.93 -3.47 -1.08
CA PHE A 62 1.43 -3.48 -2.45
C PHE A 62 0.41 -2.93 -3.45
N MET A 63 -0.84 -3.41 -3.39
CA MET A 63 -1.90 -2.94 -4.28
C MET A 63 -2.20 -1.45 -4.07
N MET A 64 -2.25 -1.01 -2.81
CA MET A 64 -2.57 0.38 -2.49
C MET A 64 -1.43 1.34 -2.80
N ALA A 65 -0.17 0.92 -2.70
CA ALA A 65 0.99 1.72 -3.08
C ALA A 65 0.95 2.09 -4.57
N GLY A 66 0.54 1.18 -5.44
CA GLY A 66 0.33 1.45 -6.87
C GLY A 66 -0.73 2.53 -7.12
N ALA A 67 -1.90 2.38 -6.51
CA ALA A 67 -2.98 3.35 -6.63
C ALA A 67 -2.59 4.74 -6.09
N TYR A 68 -1.92 4.80 -4.93
CA TYR A 68 -1.48 6.06 -4.32
C TYR A 68 -0.40 6.77 -5.12
N THR A 69 0.59 6.03 -5.64
CA THR A 69 1.66 6.62 -6.47
C THR A 69 1.14 7.15 -7.81
N LEU A 70 0.17 6.45 -8.41
CA LEU A 70 -0.52 6.91 -9.61
C LEU A 70 -1.29 8.21 -9.36
N ALA A 71 -2.06 8.28 -8.28
CA ALA A 71 -2.82 9.48 -7.90
C ALA A 71 -1.91 10.71 -7.64
N ARG A 72 -0.65 10.49 -7.23
CA ARG A 72 0.36 11.55 -7.03
C ARG A 72 1.15 11.90 -8.28
N GLY A 73 0.92 11.23 -9.41
CA GLY A 73 1.72 11.39 -10.63
C GLY A 73 3.18 10.95 -10.47
N GLY A 74 3.51 10.21 -9.41
CA GLY A 74 4.85 9.69 -9.12
C GLY A 74 5.10 8.30 -9.72
N HIS A 75 4.12 7.75 -10.45
CA HIS A 75 4.27 6.47 -11.14
C HIS A 75 5.26 6.62 -12.30
N VAL A 76 6.33 5.83 -12.30
CA VAL A 76 7.33 5.82 -13.37
C VAL A 76 6.66 5.38 -14.67
N ARG A 77 6.54 6.29 -15.63
CA ARG A 77 6.01 5.97 -16.96
C ARG A 77 7.12 5.36 -17.80
N GLY A 78 6.86 4.20 -18.39
CA GLY A 78 7.77 3.49 -19.29
C GLY A 78 7.92 4.13 -20.68
N ASP A 79 7.65 5.43 -20.82
CA ASP A 79 7.61 6.13 -22.11
C ASP A 79 9.00 6.20 -22.79
N PHE A 80 10.08 5.78 -22.11
CA PHE A 80 11.42 5.72 -22.71
C PHE A 80 11.55 4.74 -23.87
N VAL A 81 10.74 3.67 -23.90
CA VAL A 81 10.70 2.71 -25.02
C VAL A 81 10.04 3.35 -26.24
N TYR A 82 8.89 4.01 -26.05
CA TYR A 82 8.19 4.71 -27.12
C TYR A 82 8.97 5.94 -27.64
N ARG A 83 9.71 6.62 -26.77
CA ARG A 83 10.51 7.80 -27.14
C ARG A 83 11.68 7.49 -28.10
N ARG A 84 12.07 6.22 -28.22
CA ARG A 84 13.14 5.77 -29.14
C ARG A 84 12.63 5.03 -30.38
N TRP A 85 11.33 4.77 -30.48
CA TRP A 85 10.77 4.11 -31.66
C TRP A 85 10.57 5.14 -32.77
N LYS A 86 11.29 4.97 -33.88
CA LYS A 86 11.17 5.76 -35.11
C LYS A 86 10.16 5.12 -36.04
#